data_AF-A0A3L6FDJ8-F1
#
_entry.id   AF-A0A3L6FDJ8-F1
#
_cell.length_a   1.000
_cell.length_b   1.000
_cell.length_c   1.000
_cell.angle_alpha   90.00
_cell.angle_beta   90.00
_cell.angle_gamma   90.00
#
_symmetry.space_group_name_H-M   'P 1'
#
loop_
_entity.id
_entity.type
_entity.pdbx_description
1 polymer ?
#
loop_
_entity_poly.entity_id
_entity_poly.type
_entity_poly.pdbx_seq_one_letter_code
_entity_poly.pdbx_strand_id
1 'polypeptide(L)'
;MCMCELIRLLLDSLNKRERASNLQLDDIARYFHLPMVEAAKELCICATVLKGTSRKFHIRRWPYRKIKSIDSQIAKLTRGNGGPAAMAEIERLTDYRRRIYAGLE
;
A
#
# COMPACT_ATOMS: atom_id res chain seq x y z
N MET A 1 15.91 -2.14 -32.85
CA MET A 1 14.71 -1.75 -32.09
C MET A 1 13.70 -1.22 -33.08
N CYS A 2 12.61 -1.95 -33.30
CA CYS A 2 11.58 -1.53 -34.26
C CYS A 2 10.92 -0.22 -33.79
N MET A 3 10.53 0.66 -34.72
CA MET A 3 9.73 1.85 -34.39
C MET A 3 8.51 1.52 -33.51
N CYS A 4 7.92 0.32 -33.64
CA CYS A 4 6.83 -0.16 -32.79
C CYS A 4 7.20 -0.37 -31.31
N GLU A 5 8.44 -0.75 -30.97
CA GLU A 5 8.91 -0.84 -29.58
C GLU A 5 9.15 0.55 -28.97
N LEU A 6 9.65 1.48 -29.78
CA LEU A 6 9.86 2.87 -29.34
C LEU A 6 8.52 3.58 -29.08
N ILE A 7 7.53 3.37 -29.96
CA ILE A 7 6.16 3.86 -29.80
C ILE A 7 5.50 3.22 -28.57
N ARG A 8 5.69 1.91 -28.31
CA ARG A 8 5.21 1.26 -27.09
C ARG A 8 5.84 1.84 -25.83
N LEU A 9 7.15 2.07 -25.79
CA LEU A 9 7.84 2.66 -24.62
C LEU A 9 7.45 4.13 -24.38
N LEU A 10 7.18 4.91 -25.43
CA LEU A 10 6.69 6.29 -25.33
C LEU A 10 5.23 6.37 -24.89
N LEU A 11 4.35 5.53 -25.45
CA LEU A 11 2.97 5.37 -24.98
C LEU A 11 2.95 4.90 -23.52
N ASP A 12 3.79 3.95 -23.14
CA ASP A 12 3.90 3.46 -21.76
C ASP A 12 4.42 4.57 -20.81
N SER A 13 5.33 5.43 -21.26
CA SER A 13 5.80 6.60 -20.48
C SER A 13 4.73 7.70 -20.31
N LEU A 14 3.87 7.92 -21.31
CA LEU A 14 2.76 8.87 -21.24
C LEU A 14 1.58 8.30 -20.42
N ASN A 15 1.25 7.02 -20.58
CA ASN A 15 0.25 6.31 -19.78
C ASN A 15 0.67 6.19 -18.30
N LYS A 16 1.98 6.01 -18.03
CA LYS A 16 2.52 6.03 -16.66
C LYS A 16 2.35 7.39 -15.99
N ARG A 17 2.52 8.49 -16.73
CA ARG A 17 2.30 9.85 -16.20
C ARG A 17 0.83 10.12 -15.91
N GLU A 18 -0.06 9.70 -16.81
CA GLU A 18 -1.51 9.84 -16.64
C GLU A 18 -2.05 9.00 -15.48
N ARG A 19 -1.58 7.75 -15.35
CA ARG A 19 -1.87 6.89 -14.18
C ARG A 19 -1.30 7.48 -12.89
N ALA A 20 -0.06 7.98 -12.91
CA ALA A 20 0.54 8.60 -11.74
C ALA A 20 -0.20 9.87 -11.28
N SER A 21 -0.80 10.64 -12.21
CA SER A 21 -1.64 11.79 -11.88
C SER A 21 -3.02 11.41 -11.36
N ASN A 22 -3.57 10.26 -11.74
CA ASN A 22 -4.89 9.79 -11.32
C ASN A 22 -4.87 8.78 -10.15
N LEU A 23 -3.69 8.41 -9.64
CA LEU A 23 -3.55 7.51 -8.48
C LEU A 23 -4.44 7.97 -7.33
N GLN A 24 -5.43 7.15 -6.99
CA GLN A 24 -6.27 7.36 -5.82
C GLN A 24 -5.59 6.78 -4.57
N LEU A 25 -6.08 7.19 -3.40
CA LEU A 25 -5.65 6.63 -2.14
C LEU A 25 -5.85 5.10 -2.12
N ASP A 26 -7.00 4.63 -2.60
CA ASP A 26 -7.33 3.19 -2.65
C ASP A 26 -6.34 2.38 -3.49
N ASP A 27 -5.79 2.95 -4.56
CA ASP A 27 -4.80 2.26 -5.39
C ASP A 27 -3.48 2.07 -4.64
N ILE A 28 -3.08 3.07 -3.84
CA ILE A 28 -1.84 3.06 -3.06
C ILE A 28 -2.02 2.23 -1.79
N ALA A 29 -3.18 2.35 -1.13
CA ALA A 29 -3.47 1.73 0.14
C ALA A 29 -3.36 0.22 0.08
N ARG A 30 -3.78 -0.39 -1.03
CA ARG A 30 -3.64 -1.84 -1.27
C ARG A 30 -2.21 -2.34 -1.07
N TYR A 31 -1.20 -1.51 -1.31
CA TYR A 31 0.21 -1.87 -1.19
C TYR A 31 0.85 -1.50 0.16
N PHE A 32 0.09 -1.03 1.15
CA PHE A 32 0.67 -0.68 2.45
C PHE A 32 1.26 -1.88 3.22
N HIS A 33 0.88 -3.10 2.87
CA HIS A 33 1.52 -4.32 3.37
C HIS A 33 2.96 -4.50 2.87
N LEU A 34 3.39 -3.77 1.83
CA LEU A 34 4.74 -3.83 1.26
C LEU A 34 5.59 -2.63 1.69
N PRO A 35 6.93 -2.75 1.66
CA PRO A 35 7.83 -1.61 1.70
C PRO A 35 7.55 -0.62 0.56
N MET A 36 7.73 0.69 0.80
CA MET A 36 7.48 1.73 -0.21
C MET A 36 8.19 1.47 -1.54
N VAL A 37 9.42 0.94 -1.51
CA VAL A 37 10.21 0.65 -2.71
C VAL A 37 9.58 -0.48 -3.53
N GLU A 38 9.03 -1.51 -2.87
CA GLU A 38 8.34 -2.60 -3.54
C GLU A 38 6.97 -2.15 -4.05
N ALA A 39 6.20 -1.41 -3.24
CA ALA A 39 4.95 -0.81 -3.67
C ALA A 39 5.12 0.07 -4.91
N ALA A 40 6.22 0.84 -5.00
CA ALA A 40 6.52 1.67 -6.17
C ALA A 40 6.79 0.82 -7.43
N LYS A 41 7.47 -0.33 -7.28
CA LYS A 41 7.73 -1.27 -8.38
C LYS A 41 6.42 -1.89 -8.90
N GLU A 42 5.56 -2.35 -7.99
CA GLU A 42 4.25 -2.91 -8.34
C GLU A 42 3.35 -1.88 -9.03
N LEU A 43 3.38 -0.64 -8.55
CA LEU A 43 2.67 0.49 -9.17
C LEU A 43 3.34 1.01 -10.45
N CYS A 44 4.50 0.47 -10.84
CA CYS A 44 5.30 0.90 -12.00
C CYS A 44 5.65 2.41 -12.00
N ILE A 45 5.82 3.00 -10.82
CA ILE A 45 6.17 4.42 -10.63
C ILE A 45 7.48 4.57 -9.86
N CYS A 46 8.12 5.74 -10.01
CA CYS A 46 9.29 6.06 -9.20
C CYS A 46 8.90 6.27 -7.72
N ALA A 47 9.72 5.78 -6.79
CA ALA A 47 9.50 5.97 -5.36
C ALA A 47 9.35 7.46 -4.96
N THR A 48 10.02 8.37 -5.67
CA THR A 48 9.88 9.82 -5.47
C THR A 48 8.48 10.32 -5.82
N VAL A 49 7.89 9.81 -6.91
CA VAL A 49 6.51 10.13 -7.30
C VAL A 49 5.54 9.56 -6.27
N LEU A 50 5.72 8.29 -5.88
CA LEU A 50 4.90 7.66 -4.83
C LEU A 50 4.97 8.44 -3.51
N LYS A 51 6.16 8.92 -3.11
CA LYS A 51 6.35 9.76 -1.92
C LYS A 51 5.64 11.11 -2.04
N GLY A 52 5.66 11.72 -3.23
CA GLY A 52 4.91 12.94 -3.51
C GLY A 52 3.40 12.73 -3.39
N THR A 53 2.87 11.68 -4.01
CA THR A 53 1.45 11.32 -3.97
C THR A 53 0.99 10.92 -2.57
N SER A 54 1.79 10.14 -1.84
CA SER A 54 1.55 9.78 -0.43
C SER A 54 1.34 11.02 0.45
N ARG A 55 2.12 12.09 0.24
CA ARG A 55 1.95 13.36 0.98
C ARG A 55 0.65 14.08 0.63
N LYS A 56 0.16 13.97 -0.60
CA LYS A 56 -1.13 14.57 -1.02
C LYS A 56 -2.29 13.94 -0.25
N PHE A 57 -2.21 12.64 0.02
CA PHE A 57 -3.20 11.89 0.81
C PHE A 57 -2.91 11.90 2.31
N HIS A 58 -2.17 12.89 2.83
CA HIS A 58 -1.81 13.04 4.24
C HIS A 58 -0.97 11.91 4.87
N ILE A 59 -0.53 10.92 4.08
CA ILE A 59 0.35 9.84 4.55
C ILE A 59 1.79 10.37 4.58
N ARG A 60 2.17 10.99 5.70
CA ARG A 60 3.53 11.50 5.92
C ARG A 60 4.56 10.38 6.07
N ARG A 61 4.15 9.25 6.66
CA ARG A 61 4.99 8.08 6.92
C ARG A 61 4.31 6.83 6.39
N TRP A 62 5.03 6.08 5.58
CA TRP A 62 4.51 4.86 4.99
C TRP A 62 4.12 3.81 6.06
N PRO A 63 2.86 3.34 6.10
CA PRO A 63 2.33 2.56 7.22
C PRO A 63 2.74 1.07 7.25
N TYR A 64 3.77 0.69 6.49
CA TYR A 64 4.32 -0.68 6.46
C TYR A 64 4.68 -1.23 7.85
N ARG A 65 5.40 -0.44 8.66
CA ARG A 65 5.85 -0.89 10.00
C ARG A 65 4.67 -1.17 10.93
N LYS A 66 3.61 -0.36 10.82
CA LYS A 66 2.42 -0.46 11.66
C LYS A 66 1.60 -1.69 11.29
N ILE A 67 1.37 -1.90 9.99
CA ILE A 67 0.69 -3.08 9.47
C ILE A 67 1.44 -4.36 9.85
N LYS A 68 2.77 -4.38 9.70
CA LYS A 68 3.59 -5.53 10.09
C LYS A 68 3.48 -5.86 11.59
N SER A 69 3.38 -4.83 12.44
CA SER A 69 3.15 -5.03 13.88
C SER A 69 1.78 -5.65 14.15
N ILE A 70 0.74 -5.16 13.47
CA ILE A 70 -0.63 -5.68 13.59
C ILE A 70 -0.70 -7.13 13.12
N ASP A 71 -0.16 -7.44 11.94
CA ASP A 71 -0.15 -8.81 11.40
C ASP A 71 0.60 -9.78 12.33
N SER A 72 1.70 -9.32 12.95
CA SER A 72 2.44 -10.10 13.95
C SER A 72 1.60 -10.37 15.21
N GLN A 73 0.86 -9.38 15.69
CA GLN A 73 -0.04 -9.53 16.85
C GLN A 73 -1.18 -10.50 16.54
N ILE A 74 -1.84 -10.36 15.38
CA ILE A 74 -2.88 -11.27 14.90
C ILE A 74 -2.31 -12.70 14.82
N ALA A 75 -1.14 -12.87 14.22
CA ALA A 75 -0.51 -14.18 14.08
C ALA A 75 -0.16 -14.82 15.43
N LYS A 76 0.26 -14.02 16.43
CA LYS A 76 0.50 -14.51 17.80
C LYS A 76 -0.80 -14.96 18.47
N LEU A 77 -1.85 -14.14 18.40
CA LEU A 77 -3.17 -14.46 18.98
C LEU A 77 -3.79 -15.70 18.34
N THR A 78 -3.64 -15.85 17.03
CA THR A 78 -4.13 -17.03 16.28
C THR A 78 -3.43 -18.32 16.71
N ARG A 79 -2.13 -18.26 17.04
CA ARG A 79 -1.37 -19.44 17.51
C ARG A 79 -1.57 -19.75 19.00
N GLY A 80 -1.95 -18.77 19.81
CA GLY A 80 -1.88 -18.81 21.28
C GLY A 80 -3.10 -19.34 22.01
N ASN A 81 -4.01 -20.08 21.35
CA ASN A 81 -5.33 -20.53 21.82
C ASN A 81 -6.44 -19.48 21.57
N GLY A 82 -7.28 -19.75 20.56
CA GLY A 82 -8.33 -18.86 20.03
C GLY A 82 -9.55 -18.69 20.94
N GLY A 83 -9.33 -18.33 22.20
CA GLY A 83 -10.41 -18.04 23.13
C GLY A 83 -11.23 -16.80 22.71
N PRO A 84 -12.44 -16.59 23.29
CA PRO A 84 -13.31 -15.47 22.94
C PRO A 84 -12.63 -14.10 23.05
N ALA A 85 -11.76 -13.92 24.06
CA ALA A 85 -10.98 -12.70 24.23
C ALA A 85 -9.94 -12.49 23.12
N ALA A 86 -9.30 -13.57 22.64
CA ALA A 86 -8.35 -13.50 21.53
C ALA A 86 -9.07 -13.14 20.21
N MET A 87 -10.28 -13.68 19.99
CA MET A 87 -11.11 -13.33 18.83
C MET A 87 -11.52 -11.84 18.83
N ALA A 88 -11.98 -11.32 19.96
CA ALA A 88 -12.32 -9.90 20.09
C ALA A 88 -11.11 -8.98 19.82
N GLU A 89 -9.91 -9.38 20.27
CA GLU A 89 -8.69 -8.61 20.01
C GLU A 89 -8.25 -8.71 18.54
N ILE A 90 -8.36 -9.88 17.91
CA ILE A 90 -8.11 -10.05 16.46
C ILE A 90 -9.04 -9.16 15.64
N GLU A 91 -10.32 -9.07 16.02
CA GLU A 91 -11.31 -8.21 15.37
C GLU A 91 -10.90 -6.73 15.47
N ARG A 92 -10.56 -6.25 16.68
CA ARG A 92 -10.06 -4.88 16.88
C ARG A 92 -8.83 -4.57 16.04
N LEU A 93 -7.86 -5.48 16.01
CA LEU A 93 -6.64 -5.35 15.22
C LEU A 93 -6.94 -5.32 13.72
N THR A 94 -7.93 -6.10 13.27
CA THR A 94 -8.38 -6.13 11.88
C THR A 94 -9.07 -4.83 11.48
N ASP A 95 -9.91 -4.29 12.34
CA ASP A 95 -10.56 -2.99 12.13
C ASP A 95 -9.55 -1.85 12.14
N TYR A 96 -8.57 -1.89 13.04
CA TYR A 96 -7.49 -0.92 13.06
C TYR A 96 -6.66 -0.97 11.76
N ARG A 97 -6.34 -2.19 11.28
CA ARG A 97 -5.74 -2.37 9.96
C ARG A 97 -6.61 -1.75 8.88
N ARG A 98 -7.91 -2.02 8.85
CA ARG A 98 -8.84 -1.45 7.87
C ARG A 98 -8.83 0.09 7.85
N ARG A 99 -8.78 0.74 9.03
CA ARG A 99 -8.71 2.22 9.12
C ARG A 99 -7.43 2.79 8.52
N ILE A 100 -6.31 2.10 8.69
CA ILE A 100 -5.04 2.47 8.03
C ILE A 100 -5.17 2.39 6.51
N TYR A 101 -5.79 1.33 5.97
CA TYR A 101 -6.03 1.19 4.53
C TYR A 101 -7.03 2.24 3.99
N ALA A 102 -8.00 2.65 4.80
CA ALA A 102 -8.93 3.72 4.43
C ALA A 102 -8.31 5.14 4.50
N GLY A 103 -7.06 5.27 4.98
CA GLY A 103 -6.38 6.56 5.17
C GLY A 103 -7.07 7.47 6.18
N LEU A 104 -7.77 6.90 7.17
CA LEU A 104 -8.46 7.63 8.24
C LEU A 104 -7.54 7.89 9.46
N GLU A 105 -6.23 8.01 9.24
CA GLU A 105 -5.20 8.10 10.29
C GLU A 105 -4.23 9.26 10.09
#